data_AF-A0A7S7LC38-F1
#
_entry.id   AF-A0A7S7LC38-F1
#
_cell.length_a   1.000
_cell.length_b   1.000
_cell.length_c   1.000
_cell.angle_alpha   90.00
_cell.angle_beta   90.00
_cell.angle_gamma   90.00
#
_symmetry.space_group_name_H-M   'P 1'
#
loop_
_entity.id
_entity.type
_entity.pdbx_description
1 polymer ?
#
loop_
_entity_poly.entity_id
_entity_poly.type
_entity_poly.pdbx_seq_one_letter_code
_entity_poly.pdbx_strand_id
1 'polypeptide(L)'
;MLYGANASRFHWGFVGTPLNFARGEWQIARVYALLGRSEPALYHAEKSLALCIKNELGDFDLGFAYEAMARAYAVQENKIEFDKHMQLAKQTAKKVTIEDNQKWLLKNIETVQTNTIPVF
;
A
#
# COMPACT_ATOMS: atom_id res chain seq x y z
N MET A 1 -11.29 -2.68 -12.15
CA MET A 1 -10.33 -2.86 -11.03
C MET A 1 -11.02 -2.85 -9.66
N LEU A 2 -11.87 -1.86 -9.34
CA LEU A 2 -12.50 -1.72 -8.01
C LEU A 2 -13.23 -2.98 -7.50
N TYR A 3 -14.18 -3.50 -8.27
CA TYR A 3 -14.93 -4.69 -7.87
C TYR A 3 -14.05 -5.93 -7.72
N GLY A 4 -13.05 -6.08 -8.60
CA GLY A 4 -12.09 -7.18 -8.53
C GLY A 4 -11.20 -7.15 -7.28
N ALA A 5 -10.72 -5.96 -6.88
CA ALA A 5 -9.92 -5.82 -5.66
C ALA A 5 -10.74 -6.15 -4.40
N ASN A 6 -11.99 -5.66 -4.32
CA ASN A 6 -12.90 -5.98 -3.21
C ASN A 6 -13.26 -7.47 -3.18
N ALA A 7 -13.61 -8.06 -4.32
CA ALA A 7 -13.91 -9.48 -4.42
C ALA A 7 -12.69 -10.34 -4.01
N SER A 8 -11.48 -10.00 -4.48
CA SER A 8 -10.24 -10.68 -4.09
C SER A 8 -10.03 -10.66 -2.57
N ARG A 9 -10.10 -9.47 -1.96
CA ARG A 9 -9.96 -9.32 -0.51
C ARG A 9 -11.04 -10.08 0.27
N PHE A 10 -12.28 -10.06 -0.22
CA PHE A 10 -13.39 -10.82 0.38
C PHE A 10 -13.09 -12.32 0.38
N HIS A 11 -12.68 -12.90 -0.76
CA HIS A 11 -12.35 -14.32 -0.84
C HIS A 11 -11.18 -14.69 0.06
N TRP A 12 -10.17 -13.81 0.19
CA TRP A 12 -9.11 -14.04 1.16
C TRP A 12 -9.64 -14.13 2.58
N GLY A 13 -10.73 -13.44 2.95
CA GLY A 13 -11.34 -13.58 4.27
C GLY A 13 -11.75 -15.02 4.66
N PHE A 14 -11.91 -15.93 3.69
CA PHE A 14 -12.26 -17.33 3.95
C PHE A 14 -11.06 -18.28 3.99
N VAL A 15 -10.04 -18.04 3.16
CA VAL A 15 -8.96 -19.02 2.90
C VAL A 15 -7.55 -18.44 3.06
N GLY A 16 -7.44 -17.13 3.24
CA GLY A 16 -6.18 -16.41 3.29
C GLY A 16 -5.57 -16.34 4.67
N THR A 17 -4.33 -15.90 4.68
CA THR A 17 -3.55 -15.57 5.88
C THR A 17 -3.54 -14.05 6.10
N PRO A 18 -3.03 -13.55 7.25
CA PRO A 18 -2.86 -12.11 7.45
C PRO A 18 -2.07 -11.41 6.34
N LEU A 19 -1.12 -12.10 5.70
CA LEU A 19 -0.40 -11.61 4.53
C LEU A 19 -1.34 -11.33 3.34
N ASN A 20 -2.26 -12.27 3.06
CA ASN A 20 -3.25 -12.10 2.01
C ASN A 20 -4.22 -10.95 2.32
N PHE A 21 -4.55 -10.76 3.60
CA PHE A 21 -5.44 -9.68 4.03
C PHE A 21 -4.75 -8.33 3.81
N ALA A 22 -3.52 -8.16 4.29
CA ALA A 22 -2.76 -6.92 4.14
C ALA A 22 -2.60 -6.54 2.66
N ARG A 23 -2.22 -7.50 1.81
CA ARG A 23 -2.12 -7.27 0.36
C ARG A 23 -3.45 -6.92 -0.28
N GLY A 24 -4.55 -7.55 0.14
CA GLY A 24 -5.88 -7.23 -0.36
C GLY A 24 -6.34 -5.82 0.04
N GLU A 25 -6.12 -5.43 1.30
CA GLU A 25 -6.39 -4.06 1.77
C GLU A 25 -5.53 -3.03 1.02
N TRP A 26 -4.24 -3.30 0.82
CA TRP A 26 -3.34 -2.47 0.01
C TRP A 26 -3.83 -2.29 -1.43
N GLN A 27 -4.26 -3.38 -2.09
CA GLN A 27 -4.82 -3.31 -3.45
C GLN A 27 -6.06 -2.42 -3.52
N ILE A 28 -6.98 -2.55 -2.55
CA ILE A 28 -8.18 -1.73 -2.50
C ILE A 28 -7.83 -0.25 -2.27
N ALA A 29 -6.93 0.03 -1.31
CA ALA A 29 -6.45 1.37 -1.03
C ALA A 29 -5.91 2.07 -2.29
N ARG A 30 -5.06 1.36 -3.03
CA ARG A 30 -4.50 1.84 -4.29
C ARG A 30 -5.58 2.13 -5.34
N VAL A 31 -6.56 1.24 -5.50
CA VAL A 31 -7.63 1.47 -6.49
C VAL A 31 -8.45 2.70 -6.12
N TYR A 32 -8.79 2.90 -4.84
CA TYR A 32 -9.50 4.11 -4.44
C TYR A 32 -8.68 5.38 -4.62
N ALA A 33 -7.37 5.33 -4.37
CA ALA A 33 -6.50 6.46 -4.62
C ALA A 33 -6.44 6.83 -6.12
N LEU A 34 -6.35 5.84 -7.01
CA LEU A 34 -6.40 6.05 -8.47
C LEU A 34 -7.73 6.65 -8.94
N LEU A 35 -8.82 6.36 -8.22
CA LEU A 35 -10.14 6.93 -8.47
C LEU A 35 -10.33 8.32 -7.83
N GLY A 36 -9.31 8.89 -7.18
CA GLY A 36 -9.40 10.19 -6.51
C GLY A 36 -10.26 10.18 -5.24
N ARG A 37 -10.50 9.02 -4.62
CA ARG A 37 -11.34 8.87 -3.42
C ARG A 37 -10.47 8.68 -2.18
N SER A 38 -10.12 9.79 -1.51
CA SER A 38 -9.20 9.81 -0.36
C SER A 38 -9.69 9.01 0.84
N GLU A 39 -10.91 9.24 1.31
CA GLU A 39 -11.47 8.59 2.51
C GLU A 39 -11.41 7.04 2.45
N PRO A 40 -11.94 6.37 1.41
CA PRO A 40 -11.85 4.91 1.36
C PRO A 40 -10.41 4.43 1.05
N ALA A 41 -9.59 5.23 0.35
CA ALA A 41 -8.19 4.88 0.16
C ALA A 41 -7.45 4.82 1.51
N LEU A 42 -7.67 5.82 2.36
CA LEU A 42 -7.04 5.89 3.68
C LEU A 42 -7.52 4.77 4.59
N TYR A 43 -8.82 4.51 4.65
CA TYR A 43 -9.40 3.42 5.44
C TYR A 43 -8.73 2.06 5.15
N HIS A 44 -8.57 1.72 3.87
CA HIS A 44 -7.95 0.47 3.47
C HIS A 44 -6.42 0.49 3.65
N ALA A 45 -5.76 1.64 3.46
CA ALA A 45 -4.33 1.78 3.71
C ALA A 45 -3.99 1.57 5.19
N GLU A 46 -4.78 2.15 6.10
CA GLU A 46 -4.63 1.99 7.55
C GLU A 46 -4.78 0.53 7.98
N LYS A 47 -5.77 -0.17 7.42
CA LYS A 47 -5.95 -1.60 7.67
C LYS A 47 -4.77 -2.44 7.19
N SER A 48 -4.25 -2.16 5.99
CA SER A 48 -3.07 -2.83 5.47
C SER A 48 -1.88 -2.63 6.42
N LEU A 49 -1.63 -1.37 6.83
CA LEU A 49 -0.56 -1.03 7.75
C LEU A 49 -0.72 -1.73 9.11
N ALA A 50 -1.92 -1.69 9.68
CA ALA A 50 -2.22 -2.36 10.94
C ALA A 50 -2.00 -3.88 10.85
N LEU A 51 -2.37 -4.52 9.74
CA LEU A 51 -2.12 -5.95 9.51
C LEU A 51 -0.63 -6.26 9.38
N CYS A 52 0.14 -5.44 8.65
CA CYS A 52 1.59 -5.59 8.53
C CYS A 52 2.29 -5.48 9.89
N ILE A 53 1.94 -4.49 10.70
CA ILE A 53 2.54 -4.28 12.03
C ILE A 53 2.14 -5.42 12.98
N LYS A 54 0.84 -5.73 13.08
CA LYS A 54 0.32 -6.72 14.04
C LYS A 54 0.88 -8.12 13.81
N ASN A 55 1.15 -8.49 12.56
CA ASN A 55 1.57 -9.84 12.18
C ASN A 55 3.02 -9.92 11.72
N GLU A 56 3.80 -8.85 11.89
CA GLU A 56 5.23 -8.80 11.55
C GLU A 56 5.52 -9.28 10.11
N LEU A 57 4.75 -8.82 9.13
CA LEU A 57 4.75 -9.34 7.74
C LEU A 57 6.01 -8.99 6.92
N GLY A 58 7.06 -8.47 7.57
CA GLY A 58 8.33 -8.11 6.95
C GLY A 58 8.33 -6.76 6.23
N ASP A 59 9.54 -6.29 5.91
CA ASP A 59 9.77 -4.95 5.38
C ASP A 59 9.17 -4.72 3.98
N PHE A 60 9.02 -5.77 3.17
CA PHE A 60 8.44 -5.64 1.83
C PHE A 60 6.97 -5.23 1.89
N ASP A 61 6.16 -5.98 2.63
CA ASP A 61 4.73 -5.71 2.80
C ASP A 61 4.49 -4.46 3.66
N LEU A 62 5.33 -4.21 4.67
CA LEU A 62 5.28 -2.97 5.44
C LEU A 62 5.59 -1.73 4.58
N GLY A 63 6.57 -1.83 3.68
CA GLY A 63 6.91 -0.77 2.74
C GLY A 63 5.75 -0.43 1.80
N PHE A 64 5.03 -1.46 1.30
CA PHE A 64 3.82 -1.26 0.51
C PHE A 64 2.66 -0.67 1.31
N ALA A 65 2.51 -1.02 2.59
CA ALA A 65 1.50 -0.40 3.44
C ALA A 65 1.78 1.11 3.62
N TYR A 66 3.02 1.52 3.83
CA TYR A 66 3.38 2.94 3.85
C TYR A 66 3.20 3.63 2.50
N GLU A 67 3.49 2.94 1.40
CA GLU A 67 3.19 3.44 0.05
C GLU A 67 1.68 3.71 -0.15
N ALA A 68 0.80 2.81 0.32
CA ALA A 68 -0.64 3.04 0.26
C ALA A 68 -1.08 4.23 1.12
N MET A 69 -0.53 4.39 2.32
CA MET A 69 -0.80 5.56 3.18
C MET A 69 -0.38 6.85 2.49
N ALA A 70 0.84 6.90 1.94
CA ALA A 70 1.33 8.05 1.20
C ALA A 70 0.40 8.38 0.01
N ARG A 71 -0.02 7.37 -0.74
CA ARG A 71 -0.93 7.58 -1.89
C ARG A 71 -2.30 8.09 -1.46
N ALA A 72 -2.87 7.56 -0.38
CA ALA A 72 -4.14 8.06 0.15
C ALA A 72 -4.04 9.54 0.57
N TYR A 73 -2.95 9.91 1.25
CA TYR A 73 -2.71 11.30 1.65
C TYR A 73 -2.37 12.25 0.49
N ALA A 74 -1.76 11.75 -0.58
CA ALA A 74 -1.58 12.52 -1.81
C ALA A 74 -2.94 12.94 -2.40
N VAL A 75 -3.91 12.01 -2.43
CA VAL A 75 -5.28 12.30 -2.90
C VAL A 75 -6.05 13.19 -1.93
N GLN A 76 -5.75 13.13 -0.64
CA GLN A 76 -6.31 14.05 0.37
C GLN A 76 -5.63 15.43 0.36
N GLU A 77 -4.58 15.63 -0.43
CA GLU A 77 -3.75 16.85 -0.43
C GLU A 77 -3.10 17.15 0.94
N ASN A 78 -2.96 16.14 1.80
CA ASN A 78 -2.32 16.27 3.11
C ASN A 78 -0.80 16.05 2.98
N LYS A 79 -0.09 17.13 2.68
CA LYS A 79 1.37 17.09 2.43
C LYS A 79 2.17 16.56 3.62
N ILE A 80 1.78 16.87 4.86
CA ILE A 80 2.54 16.48 6.06
C ILE A 80 2.55 14.96 6.21
N GLU A 81 1.37 14.34 6.18
CA GLU A 81 1.26 12.89 6.32
C GLU A 81 1.76 12.16 5.06
N PHE A 82 1.59 12.76 3.88
CA PHE A 82 2.21 12.27 2.65
C PHE A 82 3.74 12.16 2.79
N ASP A 83 4.44 13.24 3.16
CA ASP A 83 5.90 13.27 3.25
C ASP A 83 6.42 12.28 4.30
N LYS A 84 5.72 12.20 5.44
CA LYS A 84 6.01 11.23 6.51
C LYS A 84 5.93 9.78 6.00
N HIS A 85 4.84 9.41 5.33
CA HIS A 85 4.68 8.04 4.83
C HIS A 85 5.59 7.73 3.65
N MET A 86 5.91 8.70 2.79
CA MET A 86 6.93 8.56 1.76
C MET A 86 8.31 8.28 2.36
N GLN A 87 8.68 8.97 3.44
CA GLN A 87 9.94 8.72 4.14
C GLN A 87 9.96 7.32 4.76
N LEU A 88 8.88 6.92 5.44
CA LEU A 88 8.77 5.58 6.03
C LEU A 88 8.84 4.47 4.98
N ALA A 89 8.15 4.63 3.84
CA ALA A 89 8.19 3.67 2.74
C ALA A 89 9.62 3.51 2.20
N LYS A 90 10.32 4.62 1.94
CA LYS A 90 11.72 4.61 1.47
C LYS A 90 12.69 4.01 2.48
N GLN A 91 12.53 4.33 3.77
CA GLN A 91 13.37 3.77 4.83
C GLN A 91 13.16 2.26 4.99
N THR A 92 11.91 1.80 4.88
CA THR A 92 11.56 0.39 4.95
C THR A 92 12.08 -0.37 3.73
N ALA A 93 11.98 0.22 2.54
CA ALA A 93 12.51 -0.37 1.31
C ALA A 93 14.02 -0.69 1.40
N LYS A 94 14.82 0.14 2.09
CA LYS A 94 16.26 -0.11 2.32
C LYS A 94 16.55 -1.36 3.14
N LYS A 95 15.59 -1.85 3.92
CA LYS A 95 15.71 -3.04 4.76
C LYS A 95 15.32 -4.33 4.04
N VAL A 96 14.63 -4.22 2.89
CA VAL A 96 14.25 -5.38 2.07
C VAL A 96 15.51 -6.03 1.50
N THR A 97 15.76 -7.29 1.88
CA THR A 97 16.99 -8.02 1.55
C THR A 97 16.98 -8.65 0.16
N ILE A 98 15.79 -8.97 -0.38
CA ILE A 98 15.66 -9.51 -1.73
C ILE A 98 15.70 -8.34 -2.72
N GLU A 99 16.75 -8.29 -3.53
CA GLU A 99 17.04 -7.17 -4.44
C GLU A 99 15.87 -6.87 -5.41
N ASP A 100 15.28 -7.90 -6.02
CA ASP A 100 14.16 -7.72 -6.95
C ASP A 100 12.91 -7.16 -6.25
N ASN A 101 12.64 -7.61 -5.02
CA ASN A 101 11.55 -7.08 -4.21
C ASN A 101 11.82 -5.61 -3.83
N GLN A 102 13.05 -5.28 -3.43
CA GLN A 102 13.44 -3.91 -3.11
C GLN A 102 13.25 -2.98 -4.32
N LYS A 103 13.77 -3.38 -5.50
CA LYS A 103 13.61 -2.61 -6.74
C LYS A 103 12.15 -2.44 -7.11
N TRP A 104 11.35 -3.49 -6.98
CA TRP A 104 9.92 -3.44 -7.28
C TRP A 104 9.16 -2.48 -6.34
N LEU A 105 9.44 -2.54 -5.05
CA LEU A 105 8.85 -1.62 -4.07
C LEU A 105 9.25 -0.17 -4.36
N LEU A 106 10.52 0.10 -4.62
CA LEU A 106 11.01 1.45 -4.97
C LEU A 106 10.32 2.01 -6.22
N LYS A 107 10.22 1.19 -7.29
CA LYS A 107 9.50 1.57 -8.53
C LYS A 107 8.06 1.98 -8.23
N ASN A 108 7.38 1.30 -7.30
CA ASN A 108 6.02 1.65 -6.89
C ASN A 108 5.98 2.96 -6.07
N ILE A 109 6.89 3.13 -5.11
CA ILE A 109 6.98 4.33 -4.27
C ILE A 109 7.18 5.59 -5.14
N GLU A 110 7.97 5.51 -6.21
CA GLU A 110 8.23 6.65 -7.10
C GLU A 110 6.97 7.14 -7.83
N THR A 111 6.01 6.26 -8.11
CA THR A 111 4.76 6.61 -8.81
C THR A 111 3.68 7.25 -7.92
N VAL A 112 3.92 7.36 -6.61
CA VAL A 112 2.93 7.91 -5.68
C VAL A 112 2.65 9.38 -6.01
N GLN A 113 3.67 10.17 -6.36
CA GLN A 113 3.53 11.59 -6.68
C GLN A 113 2.67 11.85 -7.92
N THR A 114 2.80 11.01 -8.93
CA THR A 114 2.03 11.11 -10.18
C THR A 114 0.68 10.42 -10.08
N ASN A 115 0.41 9.75 -8.95
CA ASN A 115 -0.71 8.84 -8.76
C ASN A 115 -0.89 7.85 -9.92
N THR A 116 0.21 7.31 -10.46
CA THR A 116 0.20 6.30 -11.52
C THR A 116 0.59 4.92 -10.97
N ILE A 117 0.54 3.90 -11.82
CA ILE A 117 1.04 2.55 -11.54
C ILE A 117 2.29 2.32 -12.38
N PRO A 118 3.33 1.63 -11.87
CA PRO A 118 4.47 1.23 -12.68
C PRO A 118 4.07 0.40 -13.89
N VAL A 119 4.66 0.71 -15.06
CA VAL A 119 4.61 -0.17 -16.24
C VAL A 119 5.55 -1.35 -16.01
N PHE A 120 5.20 -2.55 -16.50
CA PHE A 120 6.01 -3.76 -16.35
C PHE A 120 7.33 -3.65 -17.11
#